data_AF-A0A819QMT5-F1
#
_entry.id   AF-A0A819QMT5-F1
#
_cell.length_a   1.000
_cell.length_b   1.000
_cell.length_c   1.000
_cell.angle_alpha   90.00
_cell.angle_beta   90.00
_cell.angle_gamma   90.00
#
_symmetry.space_group_name_H-M   'P 1'
#
loop_
_entity.id
_entity.type
_entity.pdbx_description
1 polymer ?
#
loop_
_entity_poly.entity_id
_entity_poly.type
_entity_poly.pdbx_seq_one_letter_code
_entity_poly.pdbx_strand_id
1 'polypeptide(L)'
;TNGTRILSRRSLYEGGAPAGIVYIDSHKIAAKKGNITSVSFYIDQTCALSTVEFGAFNLINRDLEHNLAQLFLTETSGSLKLGAIKEIKPYMHLITIQLCSGNATNNANTGNCQGTQFPILPHQYLGIRSDKCRLGYAPTPTDRVLATTWEPENGLDAFAKRYQQLNYLPSAYTILQSVTIDSLESNTKTSIEGQKSMINTIPRVLFLGTYPPRKCGLATFLADLTENYPGPYDVIAVDEPTVDESSRNYTDKVIFRLNQTNSDSYYTVGDIVNSGAYDVFNLQHEFGLFGGMYGEYVIKLLASIRKPVITTLHTIISKPNSFLMSVMRSICATSSRVVVLSNGGRQLLIDVYGVDEKKISVIRHGVPDSKFSHSLADAKVSLGFEENIPTMATFGLLHRDKYIQLPLQALQTVVKSIPNVMYLIIGQTHPLVQVSEGNSYVHELEHNITALGLTKNVRFIDKYMNDDELTAYLGAVDIVLTPYNSVDQYVSGALSWAVGVGKCVISTPYPYAKELLDNGRGFLTPYDDAEHLSSLIIKLFQDTKLRDRARRNAYDFGRNMIWPIIGAKFEEISRDLISSA
;
A
#
# COMPACT_ATOMS: atom_id res chain seq x y z
N THR A 1 4.73 39.29 -22.42
CA THR A 1 5.96 38.51 -22.19
C THR A 1 6.44 38.78 -20.79
N ASN A 2 6.77 37.73 -20.03
CA ASN A 2 7.12 37.68 -18.60
C ASN A 2 6.02 38.06 -17.59
N GLY A 3 5.68 37.09 -16.73
CA GLY A 3 4.74 37.30 -15.63
C GLY A 3 4.39 36.03 -14.87
N THR A 4 5.39 35.32 -14.34
CA THR A 4 5.19 34.27 -13.33
C THR A 4 4.48 34.88 -12.13
N ARG A 5 3.24 34.44 -11.83
CA ARG A 5 2.57 34.73 -10.56
C ARG A 5 2.68 33.52 -9.65
N ILE A 6 3.51 33.65 -8.63
CA ILE A 6 3.52 32.77 -7.46
C ILE A 6 2.25 33.09 -6.66
N LEU A 7 1.36 32.10 -6.48
CA LEU A 7 0.24 32.20 -5.54
C LEU A 7 0.57 31.41 -4.28
N SER A 8 0.48 32.10 -3.14
CA SER A 8 0.80 31.60 -1.81
C SER A 8 -0.35 30.76 -1.20
N ARG A 9 0.02 30.04 -0.14
CA ARG A 9 -0.69 28.97 0.60
C ARG A 9 -2.05 29.32 1.27
N ARG A 10 -2.82 30.29 0.77
CA ARG A 10 -4.09 30.75 1.39
C ARG A 10 -5.18 30.97 0.33
N SER A 11 -5.87 29.90 -0.07
CA SER A 11 -7.21 29.94 -0.70
C SER A 11 -7.70 28.52 -1.00
N LEU A 12 -7.96 27.74 0.05
CA LEU A 12 -8.60 26.41 -0.04
C LEU A 12 -10.03 26.40 0.50
N TYR A 13 -10.66 27.58 0.69
CA TYR A 13 -12.01 27.68 1.23
C TYR A 13 -13.05 28.34 0.34
N GLU A 14 -12.71 28.84 -0.86
CA GLU A 14 -13.72 29.38 -1.78
C GLU A 14 -13.47 28.95 -3.23
N GLY A 15 -14.31 28.00 -3.69
CA GLY A 15 -14.87 27.91 -5.04
C GLY A 15 -13.93 27.89 -6.26
N GLY A 16 -13.77 26.70 -6.86
CA GLY A 16 -13.51 26.59 -8.30
C GLY A 16 -12.71 25.35 -8.73
N ALA A 17 -13.40 24.27 -9.11
CA ALA A 17 -12.78 23.22 -9.93
C ALA A 17 -12.79 23.63 -11.42
N PRO A 18 -11.78 23.26 -12.23
CA PRO A 18 -11.77 23.51 -13.67
C PRO A 18 -12.71 22.56 -14.45
N ALA A 19 -12.93 22.86 -15.74
CA ALA A 19 -13.88 22.26 -16.71
C ALA A 19 -13.43 20.91 -17.32
N GLY A 20 -14.37 20.09 -17.86
CA GLY A 20 -14.19 18.66 -18.24
C GLY A 20 -15.24 17.62 -17.74
N ILE A 21 -14.80 16.39 -17.49
CA ILE A 21 -15.67 15.20 -17.63
C ILE A 21 -16.25 14.73 -16.30
N VAL A 22 -17.54 14.36 -16.28
CA VAL A 22 -18.22 13.74 -15.13
C VAL A 22 -18.66 12.33 -15.51
N TYR A 23 -18.28 11.34 -14.70
CA TYR A 23 -18.63 9.93 -14.89
C TYR A 23 -19.48 9.41 -13.74
N ILE A 24 -20.37 8.46 -14.05
CA ILE A 24 -21.18 7.72 -13.09
C ILE A 24 -20.85 6.24 -13.25
N ASP A 25 -20.42 5.63 -12.14
CA ASP A 25 -20.19 4.21 -12.02
C ASP A 25 -21.51 3.43 -12.02
N SER A 26 -21.73 2.61 -13.05
CA SER A 26 -22.96 1.82 -13.16
C SER A 26 -23.06 0.71 -12.11
N HIS A 27 -21.98 0.34 -11.40
CA HIS A 27 -22.07 -0.68 -10.35
C HIS A 27 -22.97 -0.26 -9.18
N LYS A 28 -22.96 1.03 -8.81
CA LYS A 28 -23.89 1.59 -7.80
C LYS A 28 -25.33 1.63 -8.28
N ILE A 29 -25.55 1.53 -9.59
CA ILE A 29 -26.87 1.58 -10.24
C ILE A 29 -27.40 0.15 -10.50
N ALA A 30 -26.54 -0.76 -10.93
CA ALA A 30 -26.84 -2.18 -11.14
C ALA A 30 -27.26 -2.91 -9.85
N ALA A 31 -26.79 -2.44 -8.68
CA ALA A 31 -27.26 -2.91 -7.38
C ALA A 31 -28.79 -2.77 -7.18
N LYS A 32 -29.47 -1.90 -7.96
CA LYS A 32 -30.92 -1.72 -7.92
C LYS A 32 -31.72 -2.53 -8.95
N LYS A 33 -31.07 -3.41 -9.75
CA LYS A 33 -31.69 -4.32 -10.74
C LYS A 33 -32.79 -3.70 -11.63
N GLY A 34 -32.67 -2.42 -12.02
CA GLY A 34 -33.67 -1.73 -12.84
C GLY A 34 -33.06 -1.05 -14.06
N ASN A 35 -33.87 -0.86 -15.11
CA ASN A 35 -33.50 -0.10 -16.31
C ASN A 35 -33.55 1.42 -16.03
N ILE A 36 -32.53 2.16 -16.49
CA ILE A 36 -32.47 3.62 -16.35
C ILE A 36 -33.13 4.25 -17.57
N THR A 37 -34.20 5.03 -17.37
CA THR A 37 -34.87 5.74 -18.48
C THR A 37 -34.42 7.20 -18.61
N SER A 38 -33.85 7.78 -17.56
CA SER A 38 -33.33 9.14 -17.59
C SER A 38 -32.29 9.39 -16.50
N VAL A 39 -31.33 10.28 -16.79
CA VAL A 39 -30.31 10.74 -15.83
C VAL A 39 -30.20 12.26 -15.89
N SER A 40 -30.18 12.91 -14.74
CA SER A 40 -30.14 14.37 -14.66
C SER A 40 -28.75 14.90 -14.27
N PHE A 41 -28.32 15.96 -14.94
CA PHE A 41 -27.05 16.66 -14.72
C PHE A 41 -27.31 18.15 -14.50
N TYR A 42 -26.47 18.78 -13.68
CA TYR A 42 -26.46 20.23 -13.53
C TYR A 42 -25.42 20.84 -14.45
N ILE A 43 -25.83 21.91 -15.12
CA ILE A 43 -24.98 22.74 -15.96
C ILE A 43 -25.06 24.19 -15.47
N ASP A 44 -23.99 24.95 -15.63
CA ASP A 44 -24.05 26.39 -15.35
C ASP A 44 -24.51 27.20 -16.58
N GLN A 45 -24.77 28.48 -16.36
CA GLN A 45 -25.23 29.43 -17.39
C GLN A 45 -24.21 29.64 -18.53
N THR A 46 -22.94 29.24 -18.35
CA THR A 46 -21.91 29.35 -19.40
C THR A 46 -22.07 28.28 -20.48
N CYS A 47 -22.90 27.26 -20.26
CA CYS A 47 -23.26 26.28 -21.30
C CYS A 47 -24.28 26.81 -22.32
N ALA A 48 -24.80 28.03 -22.17
CA ALA A 48 -25.71 28.62 -23.17
C ALA A 48 -25.03 28.63 -24.56
N LEU A 49 -25.70 28.05 -25.57
CA LEU A 49 -25.21 27.89 -26.95
C LEU A 49 -24.00 26.95 -27.12
N SER A 50 -23.60 26.21 -26.07
CA SER A 50 -22.53 25.20 -26.15
C SER A 50 -23.10 23.82 -26.49
N THR A 51 -22.27 22.97 -27.11
CA THR A 51 -22.61 21.56 -27.38
C THR A 51 -22.11 20.72 -26.22
N VAL A 52 -22.96 19.86 -25.68
CA VAL A 52 -22.60 18.93 -24.61
C VAL A 52 -22.67 17.51 -25.15
N GLU A 53 -21.61 16.74 -24.93
CA GLU A 53 -21.48 15.36 -25.40
C GLU A 53 -21.86 14.38 -24.29
N PHE A 54 -22.68 13.38 -24.63
CA PHE A 54 -23.12 12.32 -23.74
C PHE A 54 -22.85 10.94 -24.35
N GLY A 55 -22.42 9.99 -23.53
CA GLY A 55 -22.18 8.61 -23.98
C GLY A 55 -22.15 7.57 -22.85
N ALA A 56 -22.30 6.31 -23.25
CA ALA A 56 -22.05 5.13 -22.42
C ALA A 56 -20.78 4.43 -22.93
N PHE A 57 -19.93 3.98 -22.01
CA PHE A 57 -18.61 3.45 -22.34
C PHE A 57 -18.43 2.07 -21.71
N ASN A 58 -17.85 1.14 -22.48
CA ASN A 58 -17.43 -0.15 -21.99
C ASN A 58 -15.92 -0.11 -21.71
N LEU A 59 -15.51 -0.50 -20.50
CA LEU A 59 -14.13 -0.88 -20.25
C LEU A 59 -13.97 -2.33 -20.68
N ILE A 60 -13.63 -2.54 -21.95
CA ILE A 60 -13.29 -3.87 -22.46
C ILE A 60 -11.78 -3.93 -22.60
N ASN A 61 -11.13 -4.70 -21.73
CA ASN A 61 -9.76 -5.10 -21.97
C ASN A 61 -9.80 -6.20 -23.05
N ARG A 62 -9.53 -5.85 -24.31
CA ARG A 62 -9.77 -6.76 -25.45
C ARG A 62 -8.54 -7.13 -26.26
N ASP A 63 -7.34 -6.80 -25.80
CA ASP A 63 -6.13 -7.21 -26.51
C ASP A 63 -5.05 -7.69 -25.55
N LEU A 64 -5.07 -9.01 -25.27
CA LEU A 64 -4.08 -9.71 -24.45
C LEU A 64 -2.71 -9.78 -25.14
N GLU A 65 -2.60 -9.50 -26.45
CA GLU A 65 -1.33 -9.56 -27.18
C GLU A 65 -0.65 -8.20 -27.35
N HIS A 66 -1.41 -7.09 -27.34
CA HIS A 66 -0.84 -5.75 -27.56
C HIS A 66 -0.97 -4.78 -26.38
N ASN A 67 -1.66 -5.14 -25.30
CA ASN A 67 -1.78 -4.36 -24.05
C ASN A 67 -2.07 -2.87 -24.28
N LEU A 68 -3.03 -2.60 -25.13
CA LEU A 68 -3.72 -1.33 -25.18
C LEU A 68 -5.08 -1.53 -24.52
N ALA A 69 -5.29 -0.94 -23.34
CA ALA A 69 -6.64 -0.69 -22.86
C ALA A 69 -7.23 0.41 -23.74
N GLN A 70 -7.83 0.04 -24.87
CA GLN A 70 -8.59 0.98 -25.68
C GLN A 70 -9.94 1.23 -25.01
N LEU A 71 -10.18 2.49 -24.68
CA LEU A 71 -11.51 3.01 -24.38
C LEU A 71 -12.33 2.93 -25.66
N PHE A 72 -13.10 1.85 -25.82
CA PHE A 72 -14.10 1.79 -26.88
C PHE A 72 -15.31 2.62 -26.46
N LEU A 73 -15.41 3.80 -27.07
CA LEU A 73 -16.68 4.45 -27.31
C LEU A 73 -17.49 3.52 -28.21
N THR A 74 -18.27 2.61 -27.64
CA THR A 74 -19.38 2.03 -28.39
C THR A 74 -20.34 3.18 -28.65
N GLU A 75 -20.36 3.67 -29.90
CA GLU A 75 -21.23 4.74 -30.33
C GLU A 75 -22.69 4.45 -29.94
N THR A 76 -23.13 5.11 -28.90
CA THR A 76 -24.41 5.82 -28.90
C THR A 76 -24.15 7.19 -28.31
N SER A 77 -23.30 7.97 -28.99
CA SER A 77 -23.06 9.37 -28.66
C SER A 77 -24.19 10.21 -29.24
N GLY A 78 -24.90 10.91 -28.37
CA GLY A 78 -25.81 11.99 -28.76
C GLY A 78 -25.13 13.32 -28.51
N SER A 79 -25.29 14.29 -29.42
CA SER A 79 -24.94 15.68 -29.15
C SER A 79 -26.21 16.47 -28.86
N LEU A 80 -26.29 17.09 -27.69
CA LEU A 80 -27.41 17.96 -27.33
C LEU A 80 -26.99 19.41 -27.61
N LYS A 81 -27.63 20.05 -28.59
CA LYS A 81 -27.54 21.51 -28.79
C LYS A 81 -28.58 22.19 -27.92
N LEU A 82 -28.13 22.95 -26.92
CA LEU A 82 -29.00 23.73 -26.06
C LEU A 82 -29.50 24.96 -26.84
N GLY A 83 -30.80 24.99 -27.15
CA GLY A 83 -31.45 26.16 -27.74
C GLY A 83 -31.43 27.37 -26.80
N ALA A 84 -31.60 28.58 -27.36
CA ALA A 84 -31.57 29.84 -26.60
C ALA A 84 -32.57 29.80 -25.43
N ILE A 85 -32.05 29.76 -24.21
CA ILE A 85 -32.83 29.71 -22.98
C ILE A 85 -33.50 31.08 -22.81
N LYS A 86 -34.82 31.13 -23.03
CA LYS A 86 -35.64 32.32 -22.76
C LYS A 86 -35.92 32.38 -21.27
N GLU A 87 -35.45 33.46 -20.64
CA GLU A 87 -35.56 33.86 -19.23
C GLU A 87 -34.39 33.47 -18.31
N ILE A 88 -33.72 34.52 -17.83
CA ILE A 88 -32.51 34.51 -17.01
C ILE A 88 -32.92 34.62 -15.54
N LYS A 89 -32.66 33.58 -14.75
CA LYS A 89 -32.53 33.68 -13.30
C LYS A 89 -31.14 33.18 -12.88
N PRO A 90 -30.55 33.74 -11.80
CA PRO A 90 -29.15 33.52 -11.52
C PRO A 90 -28.95 32.15 -10.83
N TYR A 91 -27.97 31.40 -11.32
CA TYR A 91 -27.35 30.17 -10.77
C TYR A 91 -27.99 28.81 -11.15
N MET A 92 -27.21 28.02 -11.93
CA MET A 92 -27.32 26.59 -12.34
C MET A 92 -28.67 26.06 -12.88
N HIS A 93 -28.60 25.33 -13.99
CA HIS A 93 -29.75 24.70 -14.66
C HIS A 93 -29.65 23.17 -14.60
N LEU A 94 -30.77 22.49 -14.35
CA LEU A 94 -30.89 21.03 -14.40
C LEU A 94 -31.28 20.59 -15.82
N ILE A 95 -30.52 19.67 -16.40
CA ILE A 95 -30.86 19.00 -17.66
C ILE A 95 -31.07 17.52 -17.35
N THR A 96 -32.22 16.99 -17.74
CA THR A 96 -32.51 15.55 -17.68
C THR A 96 -32.37 14.96 -19.08
N ILE A 97 -31.45 14.01 -19.23
CA ILE A 97 -31.23 13.27 -20.48
C ILE A 97 -32.09 12.00 -20.43
N GLN A 98 -33.00 11.85 -21.39
CA GLN A 98 -33.77 10.62 -21.57
C GLN A 98 -33.00 9.64 -22.46
N LEU A 99 -32.90 8.39 -22.02
CA LEU A 99 -32.14 7.33 -22.70
C LEU A 99 -33.11 6.45 -23.49
N CYS A 100 -33.39 6.81 -24.75
CA CYS A 100 -34.30 6.09 -25.66
C CYS A 100 -33.58 5.71 -26.96
N SER A 101 -33.69 4.45 -27.44
CA SER A 101 -33.09 4.01 -28.71
C SER A 101 -34.17 3.90 -29.80
N GLY A 102 -33.92 4.54 -30.95
CA GLY A 102 -34.83 4.59 -32.11
C GLY A 102 -34.98 6.00 -32.67
N ASN A 103 -35.19 6.13 -34.00
CA ASN A 103 -35.29 7.40 -34.72
C ASN A 103 -36.38 8.31 -34.12
N ALA A 104 -35.99 9.16 -33.18
CA ALA A 104 -36.85 10.19 -32.62
C ALA A 104 -36.89 11.35 -33.63
N THR A 105 -37.92 11.40 -34.46
CA THR A 105 -38.31 12.64 -35.11
C THR A 105 -38.71 13.63 -34.01
N ASN A 106 -37.94 14.71 -33.91
CA ASN A 106 -38.08 15.85 -33.00
C ASN A 106 -39.53 16.12 -32.53
N ASN A 107 -39.81 15.88 -31.25
CA ASN A 107 -40.81 16.64 -30.49
C ASN A 107 -40.54 16.53 -28.99
N ALA A 108 -39.96 17.59 -28.42
CA ALA A 108 -39.39 17.63 -27.08
C ALA A 108 -40.41 17.83 -25.93
N ASN A 109 -41.72 17.61 -26.12
CA ASN A 109 -42.74 18.10 -25.17
C ASN A 109 -43.75 17.09 -24.61
N THR A 110 -43.67 15.78 -24.87
CA THR A 110 -44.72 14.83 -24.39
C THR A 110 -44.27 13.67 -23.52
N GLY A 111 -42.98 13.53 -23.20
CA GLY A 111 -42.51 12.69 -22.08
C GLY A 111 -42.80 11.17 -22.15
N ASN A 112 -43.32 10.63 -23.25
CA ASN A 112 -43.54 9.19 -23.42
C ASN A 112 -42.61 8.63 -24.50
N CYS A 113 -41.71 7.74 -24.07
CA CYS A 113 -40.78 7.01 -24.94
C CYS A 113 -41.53 5.87 -25.65
N GLN A 114 -41.53 5.85 -27.00
CA GLN A 114 -42.10 4.77 -27.82
C GLN A 114 -41.03 3.83 -28.43
N GLY A 115 -39.83 3.79 -27.87
CA GLY A 115 -38.70 2.96 -28.36
C GLY A 115 -38.21 1.92 -27.34
N THR A 116 -37.35 1.00 -27.80
CA THR A 116 -36.80 -0.10 -26.99
C THR A 116 -35.80 0.44 -25.96
N GLN A 117 -35.98 0.06 -24.69
CA GLN A 117 -35.16 0.50 -23.55
C GLN A 117 -33.71 0.00 -23.66
N PHE A 118 -32.75 0.86 -23.32
CA PHE A 118 -31.33 0.52 -23.33
C PHE A 118 -30.92 -0.30 -22.09
N PRO A 119 -30.39 -1.52 -22.24
CA PRO A 119 -29.81 -2.25 -21.12
C PRO A 119 -28.41 -1.71 -20.83
N ILE A 120 -28.23 -1.09 -19.66
CA ILE A 120 -26.90 -0.72 -19.16
C ILE A 120 -26.35 -1.94 -18.41
N LEU A 121 -25.20 -2.43 -18.86
CA LEU A 121 -24.56 -3.60 -18.25
C LEU A 121 -23.75 -3.19 -17.00
N PRO A 122 -23.56 -4.09 -16.01
CA PRO A 122 -22.93 -3.76 -14.72
C PRO A 122 -21.48 -3.23 -14.80
N HIS A 123 -20.83 -3.37 -15.96
CA HIS A 123 -19.44 -2.98 -16.22
C HIS A 123 -19.31 -1.73 -17.09
N GLN A 124 -20.40 -1.01 -17.34
CA GLN A 124 -20.42 0.20 -18.15
C GLN A 124 -20.27 1.46 -17.30
N TYR A 125 -19.79 2.55 -17.88
CA TYR A 125 -19.78 3.87 -17.25
C TYR A 125 -20.59 4.84 -18.10
N LEU A 126 -21.35 5.73 -17.44
CA LEU A 126 -22.11 6.78 -18.12
C LEU A 126 -21.41 8.11 -17.88
N GLY A 127 -21.17 8.90 -18.94
CA GLY A 127 -20.41 10.14 -18.82
C GLY A 127 -20.99 11.29 -19.62
N ILE A 128 -20.78 12.51 -19.12
CA ILE A 128 -21.06 13.75 -19.83
C ILE A 128 -19.80 14.61 -19.87
N ARG A 129 -19.55 15.25 -21.02
CA ARG A 129 -18.36 16.06 -21.26
C ARG A 129 -18.74 17.42 -21.88
N SER A 130 -18.08 18.45 -21.38
CA SER A 130 -18.05 19.78 -21.97
C SER A 130 -16.70 20.42 -21.69
N ASP A 131 -16.12 21.02 -22.71
CA ASP A 131 -14.86 21.77 -22.67
C ASP A 131 -15.05 23.24 -22.25
N LYS A 132 -16.29 23.73 -22.29
CA LYS A 132 -16.62 25.16 -22.17
C LYS A 132 -17.39 25.54 -20.92
N CYS A 133 -17.90 24.57 -20.16
CA CYS A 133 -18.70 24.87 -18.98
C CYS A 133 -18.53 23.86 -17.84
N ARG A 134 -18.98 24.23 -16.64
CA ARG A 134 -18.89 23.37 -15.46
C ARG A 134 -20.07 22.40 -15.43
N LEU A 135 -19.76 21.15 -15.12
CA LEU A 135 -20.71 20.05 -15.03
C LEU A 135 -20.75 19.53 -13.59
N GLY A 136 -21.94 19.12 -13.14
CA GLY A 136 -22.12 18.48 -11.84
C GLY A 136 -23.15 17.35 -11.91
N TYR A 137 -22.96 16.33 -11.09
CA TYR A 137 -23.95 15.27 -10.87
C TYR A 137 -24.49 15.36 -9.46
N ALA A 138 -25.81 15.45 -9.32
CA ALA A 138 -26.48 15.27 -8.04
C ALA A 138 -27.74 14.43 -8.29
N PRO A 139 -27.88 13.27 -7.62
CA PRO A 139 -29.06 12.42 -7.81
C PRO A 139 -30.33 13.15 -7.35
N THR A 140 -31.36 13.14 -8.19
CA THR A 140 -32.63 13.85 -7.98
C THR A 140 -33.82 12.89 -7.92
N PRO A 141 -34.96 13.28 -7.30
CA PRO A 141 -36.19 12.47 -7.30
C PRO A 141 -36.77 12.19 -8.70
N THR A 142 -36.37 12.98 -9.70
CA THR A 142 -36.76 12.82 -11.11
C THR A 142 -35.95 11.76 -11.86
N ASP A 143 -34.86 11.25 -11.28
CA ASP A 143 -34.13 10.10 -11.82
C ASP A 143 -34.97 8.83 -11.62
N ARG A 144 -35.88 8.58 -12.56
CA ARG A 144 -36.84 7.47 -12.49
C ARG A 144 -36.17 6.14 -12.82
N VAL A 145 -36.06 5.29 -11.80
CA VAL A 145 -35.89 3.84 -11.95
C VAL A 145 -37.29 3.22 -11.89
N LEU A 146 -37.76 2.62 -12.98
CA LEU A 146 -39.02 1.87 -12.98
C LEU A 146 -38.78 0.50 -12.34
N ALA A 147 -38.92 0.44 -11.01
CA ALA A 147 -39.21 -0.82 -10.33
C ALA A 147 -40.73 -0.97 -10.25
N THR A 148 -41.29 -1.96 -10.96
CA THR A 148 -42.56 -2.58 -10.58
C THR A 148 -42.15 -3.81 -9.76
N THR A 149 -42.52 -4.05 -8.50
CA THR A 149 -43.69 -3.69 -7.68
C THR A 149 -43.29 -3.52 -6.19
N TRP A 150 -44.23 -2.99 -5.43
CA TRP A 150 -44.17 -2.32 -4.12
C TRP A 150 -44.35 -3.27 -2.90
N GLU A 151 -43.46 -3.09 -1.90
CA GLU A 151 -43.60 -3.08 -0.40
C GLU A 151 -44.30 -4.19 0.45
N PRO A 152 -43.91 -4.41 1.75
CA PRO A 152 -44.24 -3.46 2.82
C PRO A 152 -43.20 -3.21 3.93
N GLU A 153 -43.28 -1.97 4.43
CA GLU A 153 -43.20 -1.52 5.83
C GLU A 153 -42.02 -1.89 6.75
N ASN A 154 -41.44 -0.80 7.26
CA ASN A 154 -40.67 -0.60 8.50
C ASN A 154 -39.14 -0.55 8.39
N GLY A 155 -38.61 0.67 8.56
CA GLY A 155 -37.43 0.86 9.40
C GLY A 155 -36.29 1.71 8.84
N LEU A 156 -36.38 3.01 9.13
CA LEU A 156 -35.29 3.84 9.67
C LEU A 156 -34.21 4.40 8.71
N ASP A 157 -34.40 5.69 8.39
CA ASP A 157 -33.55 6.78 8.89
C ASP A 157 -32.17 6.38 9.42
N ALA A 158 -31.11 6.57 8.62
CA ALA A 158 -29.76 6.91 9.12
C ALA A 158 -28.68 7.21 8.04
N PHE A 159 -29.00 7.47 6.76
CA PHE A 159 -27.93 7.60 5.75
C PHE A 159 -27.89 8.89 4.92
N ALA A 160 -28.83 9.82 5.12
CA ALA A 160 -28.91 11.06 4.33
C ALA A 160 -28.07 12.25 4.85
N LYS A 161 -27.20 12.07 5.85
CA LYS A 161 -26.32 13.14 6.36
C LYS A 161 -24.84 12.83 6.15
N ARG A 162 -24.40 12.87 4.88
CA ARG A 162 -23.06 13.29 4.38
C ARG A 162 -22.80 12.61 3.05
N TYR A 163 -22.81 13.36 1.95
CA TYR A 163 -21.69 13.42 0.99
C TYR A 163 -22.04 14.32 -0.21
N GLN A 164 -21.66 15.57 -0.07
CA GLN A 164 -21.22 16.51 -1.12
C GLN A 164 -19.73 16.72 -0.79
N GLN A 165 -18.72 16.82 -1.65
CA GLN A 165 -18.55 17.09 -3.09
C GLN A 165 -17.10 16.67 -3.43
N LEU A 166 -16.82 16.08 -4.59
CA LEU A 166 -15.53 16.26 -5.26
C LEU A 166 -15.74 16.30 -6.77
N ASN A 167 -15.47 17.49 -7.32
CA ASN A 167 -15.26 17.75 -8.74
C ASN A 167 -13.88 17.23 -9.14
N TYR A 168 -13.71 16.69 -10.35
CA TYR A 168 -12.59 17.05 -11.25
C TYR A 168 -12.86 16.53 -12.65
N LEU A 169 -12.33 17.28 -13.61
CA LEU A 169 -12.71 17.35 -14.99
C LEU A 169 -11.39 17.54 -15.83
N PRO A 170 -11.16 16.89 -17.00
CA PRO A 170 -9.97 17.11 -17.85
C PRO A 170 -10.24 17.76 -19.23
N SER A 171 -9.24 18.47 -19.78
CA SER A 171 -9.25 19.22 -21.05
C SER A 171 -8.44 18.57 -22.20
N ALA A 172 -9.03 18.62 -23.41
CA ALA A 172 -8.52 18.64 -24.82
C ALA A 172 -7.42 17.62 -25.26
N TYR A 173 -7.52 16.91 -26.39
CA TYR A 173 -7.40 17.46 -27.76
C TYR A 173 -8.02 16.56 -28.88
N THR A 174 -8.11 17.19 -30.06
CA THR A 174 -8.78 16.88 -31.33
C THR A 174 -8.03 15.88 -32.25
N ILE A 175 -8.81 15.14 -33.06
CA ILE A 175 -8.44 14.21 -34.14
C ILE A 175 -8.17 14.93 -35.47
N LEU A 176 -7.21 14.46 -36.27
CA LEU A 176 -7.13 14.44 -37.76
C LEU A 176 -6.06 13.35 -38.07
N GLN A 177 -6.10 12.42 -39.03
CA GLN A 177 -6.85 12.15 -40.26
C GLN A 177 -6.57 10.66 -40.64
N SER A 178 -7.44 10.01 -41.43
CA SER A 178 -7.37 8.60 -41.87
C SER A 178 -6.34 8.33 -42.98
N VAL A 179 -5.73 7.13 -42.99
CA VAL A 179 -5.11 6.50 -44.19
C VAL A 179 -5.65 5.07 -44.35
N THR A 180 -6.14 4.76 -45.55
CA THR A 180 -6.72 3.48 -45.98
C THR A 180 -5.62 2.54 -46.51
N ILE A 181 -5.72 1.22 -46.26
CA ILE A 181 -5.05 0.20 -47.08
C ILE A 181 -6.01 -0.99 -47.31
N ASP A 182 -6.24 -1.28 -48.58
CA ASP A 182 -7.03 -2.40 -49.12
C ASP A 182 -6.30 -3.76 -49.04
N SER A 183 -7.10 -4.81 -48.87
CA SER A 183 -6.94 -6.26 -49.17
C SER A 183 -5.55 -6.90 -49.29
N LEU A 184 -5.42 -8.13 -48.75
CA LEU A 184 -4.92 -9.31 -49.49
C LEU A 184 -5.14 -10.62 -48.69
N GLU A 185 -5.85 -11.57 -49.30
CA GLU A 185 -5.77 -12.99 -48.96
C GLU A 185 -4.49 -13.60 -49.54
N SER A 186 -3.84 -14.50 -48.78
CA SER A 186 -3.68 -15.93 -49.14
C SER A 186 -2.46 -16.58 -48.48
N ASN A 187 -2.71 -17.77 -47.92
CA ASN A 187 -1.84 -18.93 -47.74
C ASN A 187 -0.36 -18.74 -47.34
N THR A 188 -0.01 -19.30 -46.17
CA THR A 188 0.84 -20.49 -46.12
C THR A 188 0.69 -21.21 -44.77
N LYS A 189 0.31 -22.49 -44.84
CA LYS A 189 0.49 -23.48 -43.77
C LYS A 189 1.98 -23.79 -43.64
N THR A 190 2.52 -23.71 -42.43
CA THR A 190 3.60 -24.62 -42.01
C THR A 190 3.64 -24.81 -40.49
N SER A 191 3.38 -26.07 -40.10
CA SER A 191 3.89 -26.78 -38.92
C SER A 191 3.92 -26.06 -37.56
N ILE A 192 2.86 -26.29 -36.80
CA ILE A 192 2.91 -26.51 -35.36
C ILE A 192 3.70 -27.81 -35.14
N GLU A 193 4.88 -27.70 -34.53
CA GLU A 193 5.49 -28.66 -33.58
C GLU A 193 6.95 -28.26 -33.35
N GLY A 194 7.15 -27.39 -32.37
CA GLY A 194 8.46 -26.99 -31.87
C GLY A 194 8.41 -26.96 -30.35
N GLN A 195 8.57 -28.14 -29.75
CA GLN A 195 9.02 -28.38 -28.38
C GLN A 195 8.67 -27.29 -27.34
N LYS A 196 7.55 -27.47 -26.63
CA LYS A 196 7.46 -27.07 -25.21
C LYS A 196 8.46 -27.93 -24.41
N SER A 197 9.74 -27.63 -24.55
CA SER A 197 10.72 -27.96 -23.53
C SER A 197 10.41 -26.99 -22.40
N MET A 198 9.74 -27.47 -21.34
CA MET A 198 9.72 -26.76 -20.06
C MET A 198 11.15 -26.68 -19.58
N ILE A 199 11.86 -25.64 -19.98
CA ILE A 199 13.09 -25.28 -19.29
C ILE A 199 12.62 -24.84 -17.91
N ASN A 200 13.06 -25.59 -16.91
CA ASN A 200 12.81 -25.40 -15.49
C ASN A 200 13.59 -24.16 -15.00
N THR A 201 13.46 -23.03 -15.71
CA THR A 201 14.18 -21.78 -15.44
C THR A 201 13.51 -21.04 -14.30
N ILE A 202 14.30 -20.71 -13.29
CA ILE A 202 13.86 -19.89 -12.17
C ILE A 202 13.49 -18.50 -12.72
N PRO A 203 12.31 -17.94 -12.37
CA PRO A 203 11.84 -16.67 -12.89
C PRO A 203 12.82 -15.51 -12.68
N ARG A 204 13.00 -14.65 -13.69
CA ARG A 204 13.67 -13.36 -13.53
C ARG A 204 12.71 -12.33 -12.96
N VAL A 205 13.07 -11.75 -11.81
CA VAL A 205 12.20 -10.78 -11.11
C VAL A 205 12.81 -9.39 -11.13
N LEU A 206 11.99 -8.37 -11.42
CA LEU A 206 12.35 -6.97 -11.18
C LEU A 206 11.69 -6.49 -9.89
N PHE A 207 12.50 -6.13 -8.90
CA PHE A 207 12.00 -5.62 -7.63
C PHE A 207 11.96 -4.09 -7.61
N LEU A 208 10.92 -3.50 -7.02
CA LEU A 208 10.80 -2.05 -6.79
C LEU A 208 10.62 -1.79 -5.28
N GLY A 209 11.50 -0.99 -4.69
CA GLY A 209 11.43 -0.59 -3.29
C GLY A 209 12.59 0.32 -2.88
N THR A 210 12.76 0.59 -1.60
CA THR A 210 14.02 1.19 -1.12
C THR A 210 15.15 0.16 -1.15
N TYR A 211 16.39 0.61 -1.32
CA TYR A 211 17.56 -0.27 -1.39
C TYR A 211 18.79 0.43 -0.78
N PRO A 212 19.78 -0.31 -0.22
CA PRO A 212 21.04 0.28 0.24
C PRO A 212 21.74 1.05 -0.90
N PRO A 213 22.36 2.22 -0.64
CA PRO A 213 22.82 2.72 0.67
C PRO A 213 21.78 3.53 1.47
N ARG A 214 20.51 3.58 1.05
CA ARG A 214 19.46 4.22 1.86
C ARG A 214 19.29 3.46 3.18
N LYS A 215 19.57 4.14 4.31
CA LYS A 215 19.42 3.56 5.65
C LYS A 215 17.95 3.55 6.08
N CYS A 216 17.25 2.44 5.85
CA CYS A 216 15.91 2.20 6.38
C CYS A 216 15.61 0.70 6.44
N GLY A 217 14.65 0.31 7.28
CA GLY A 217 14.32 -1.11 7.48
C GLY A 217 13.86 -1.79 6.19
N LEU A 218 13.11 -1.09 5.33
CA LEU A 218 12.65 -1.63 4.05
C LEU A 218 13.79 -1.84 3.04
N ALA A 219 14.83 -1.00 3.09
CA ALA A 219 15.99 -1.16 2.23
C ALA A 219 16.78 -2.42 2.59
N THR A 220 17.01 -2.63 3.90
CA THR A 220 17.61 -3.87 4.40
C THR A 220 16.73 -5.08 4.05
N PHE A 221 15.41 -5.00 4.27
CA PHE A 221 14.49 -6.07 3.88
C PHE A 221 14.60 -6.46 2.41
N LEU A 222 14.60 -5.48 1.49
CA LEU A 222 14.65 -5.78 0.06
C LEU A 222 16.02 -6.33 -0.34
N ALA A 223 17.12 -5.80 0.22
CA ALA A 223 18.46 -6.35 0.00
C ALA A 223 18.52 -7.82 0.42
N ASP A 224 18.16 -8.15 1.65
CA ASP A 224 18.21 -9.52 2.16
C ASP A 224 17.30 -10.47 1.36
N LEU A 225 16.10 -10.02 1.00
CA LEU A 225 15.18 -10.79 0.16
C LEU A 225 15.82 -11.11 -1.19
N THR A 226 16.38 -10.10 -1.85
CA THR A 226 16.96 -10.27 -3.19
C THR A 226 18.24 -11.11 -3.17
N GLU A 227 19.10 -10.95 -2.16
CA GLU A 227 20.30 -11.76 -1.98
C GLU A 227 20.00 -13.24 -1.72
N ASN A 228 18.81 -13.54 -1.19
CA ASN A 228 18.34 -14.90 -0.95
C ASN A 228 17.32 -15.38 -1.99
N TYR A 229 17.01 -14.56 -3.01
CA TYR A 229 16.17 -14.98 -4.12
C TYR A 229 16.98 -15.94 -5.02
N PRO A 230 16.51 -17.19 -5.26
CA PRO A 230 17.29 -18.18 -6.00
C PRO A 230 17.51 -17.86 -7.48
N GLY A 231 16.69 -16.98 -8.06
CA GLY A 231 16.70 -16.66 -9.48
C GLY A 231 17.47 -15.37 -9.81
N PRO A 232 17.57 -15.05 -11.11
CA PRO A 232 18.12 -13.77 -11.52
C PRO A 232 17.18 -12.63 -11.12
N TYR A 233 17.75 -11.51 -10.67
CA TYR A 233 16.98 -10.34 -10.28
C TYR A 233 17.71 -9.04 -10.60
N ASP A 234 16.94 -7.98 -10.78
CA ASP A 234 17.40 -6.59 -10.74
C ASP A 234 16.50 -5.78 -9.81
N VAL A 235 16.94 -4.56 -9.47
CA VAL A 235 16.25 -3.66 -8.54
C VAL A 235 16.05 -2.29 -9.18
N ILE A 236 14.88 -1.71 -8.90
CA ILE A 236 14.63 -0.28 -9.05
C ILE A 236 14.55 0.32 -7.64
N ALA A 237 15.47 1.24 -7.35
CA ALA A 237 15.52 1.89 -6.05
C ALA A 237 14.60 3.11 -6.02
N VAL A 238 13.80 3.26 -4.98
CA VAL A 238 12.98 4.45 -4.75
C VAL A 238 13.78 5.47 -3.95
N ASP A 239 14.04 6.62 -4.57
CA ASP A 239 14.68 7.75 -3.91
C ASP A 239 13.67 8.80 -3.45
N GLU A 240 14.00 9.38 -2.31
CA GLU A 240 13.27 10.51 -1.73
C GLU A 240 13.65 11.81 -2.47
N PRO A 241 12.73 12.79 -2.55
CA PRO A 241 12.85 13.95 -3.43
C PRO A 241 14.03 14.89 -3.16
N THR A 242 14.68 14.77 -2.00
CA THR A 242 15.78 15.65 -1.56
C THR A 242 17.17 15.06 -1.78
N VAL A 243 17.26 13.84 -2.32
CA VAL A 243 18.54 13.17 -2.58
C VAL A 243 19.07 13.66 -3.91
N ASP A 244 20.22 14.34 -3.90
CA ASP A 244 20.97 14.62 -5.12
C ASP A 244 21.30 13.28 -5.80
N GLU A 245 21.06 13.17 -7.10
CA GLU A 245 21.38 11.97 -7.89
C GLU A 245 22.85 11.58 -7.73
N SER A 246 23.75 12.52 -7.46
CA SER A 246 25.17 12.22 -7.19
C SER A 246 25.45 11.57 -5.82
N SER A 247 24.52 11.64 -4.86
CA SER A 247 24.78 11.37 -3.44
C SER A 247 24.61 9.91 -3.01
N ARG A 248 24.12 9.02 -3.88
CA ARG A 248 23.98 7.59 -3.62
C ARG A 248 24.66 6.76 -4.68
N ASN A 249 25.69 6.04 -4.27
CA ASN A 249 26.35 5.05 -5.11
C ASN A 249 25.68 3.68 -4.89
N TYR A 250 24.74 3.34 -5.76
CA TYR A 250 24.10 2.03 -5.77
C TYR A 250 25.00 0.99 -6.45
N THR A 251 24.77 -0.30 -6.13
CA THR A 251 25.43 -1.40 -6.85
C THR A 251 24.85 -1.56 -8.25
N ASP A 252 25.51 -2.37 -9.09
CA ASP A 252 25.07 -2.72 -10.45
C ASP A 252 23.72 -3.44 -10.49
N LYS A 253 23.25 -3.98 -9.35
CA LYS A 253 21.90 -4.53 -9.18
C LYS A 253 20.80 -3.49 -9.32
N VAL A 254 21.08 -2.22 -9.03
CA VAL A 254 20.10 -1.14 -9.18
C VAL A 254 20.20 -0.57 -10.60
N ILE A 255 19.24 -0.93 -11.44
CA ILE A 255 19.24 -0.56 -12.86
C ILE A 255 18.55 0.77 -13.14
N PHE A 256 17.73 1.25 -12.20
CA PHE A 256 17.02 2.51 -12.32
C PHE A 256 16.66 3.07 -10.94
N ARG A 257 16.45 4.38 -10.89
CA ARG A 257 16.07 5.11 -9.68
C ARG A 257 14.72 5.78 -9.89
N LEU A 258 13.71 5.31 -9.17
CA LEU A 258 12.40 5.94 -9.18
C LEU A 258 12.48 7.20 -8.33
N ASN A 259 12.17 8.34 -8.93
CA ASN A 259 12.01 9.60 -8.21
C ASN A 259 10.59 9.65 -7.63
N GLN A 260 10.49 9.62 -6.30
CA GLN A 260 9.22 9.52 -5.59
C GLN A 260 8.19 10.59 -6.03
N THR A 261 8.61 11.83 -6.26
CA THR A 261 7.70 12.96 -6.54
C THR A 261 7.45 13.21 -8.03
N ASN A 262 8.29 12.65 -8.91
CA ASN A 262 8.13 12.80 -10.35
C ASN A 262 7.21 11.71 -10.91
N SER A 263 6.00 12.08 -11.34
CA SER A 263 5.04 11.14 -11.94
C SER A 263 5.58 10.46 -13.20
N ASP A 264 6.44 11.12 -13.98
CA ASP A 264 6.97 10.56 -15.23
C ASP A 264 7.91 9.38 -14.96
N SER A 265 8.61 9.41 -13.82
CA SER A 265 9.47 8.32 -13.37
C SER A 265 8.71 7.00 -13.21
N TYR A 266 7.42 7.05 -12.83
CA TYR A 266 6.57 5.86 -12.71
C TYR A 266 6.22 5.27 -14.07
N TYR A 267 6.01 6.10 -15.10
CA TYR A 267 5.80 5.59 -16.47
C TYR A 267 7.07 4.96 -17.01
N THR A 268 8.24 5.57 -16.78
CA THR A 268 9.53 4.99 -17.16
C THR A 268 9.77 3.63 -16.50
N VAL A 269 9.42 3.48 -15.21
CA VAL A 269 9.46 2.15 -14.56
C VAL A 269 8.56 1.16 -15.29
N GLY A 270 7.36 1.57 -15.68
CA GLY A 270 6.47 0.73 -16.48
C GLY A 270 7.09 0.27 -17.80
N ASP A 271 7.74 1.18 -18.52
CA ASP A 271 8.44 0.86 -19.76
C ASP A 271 9.62 -0.10 -19.55
N ILE A 272 10.42 0.10 -18.49
CA ILE A 272 11.52 -0.80 -18.11
C ILE A 272 10.99 -2.20 -17.80
N VAL A 273 9.95 -2.31 -16.98
CA VAL A 273 9.34 -3.60 -16.62
C VAL A 273 8.88 -4.32 -17.89
N ASN A 274 8.16 -3.60 -18.76
CA ASN A 274 7.53 -4.20 -19.92
C ASN A 274 8.50 -4.56 -21.06
N SER A 275 9.56 -3.77 -21.25
CA SER A 275 10.56 -4.01 -22.30
C SER A 275 11.70 -4.93 -21.87
N GLY A 276 12.00 -5.01 -20.57
CA GLY A 276 13.06 -5.88 -20.04
C GLY A 276 12.71 -7.36 -20.12
N ALA A 277 13.72 -8.23 -20.03
CA ALA A 277 13.55 -9.69 -20.02
C ALA A 277 13.16 -10.24 -18.63
N TYR A 278 12.19 -9.60 -17.97
CA TYR A 278 11.65 -10.03 -16.67
C TYR A 278 10.38 -10.85 -16.83
N ASP A 279 10.18 -11.83 -15.96
CA ASP A 279 8.97 -12.64 -15.95
C ASP A 279 7.94 -12.11 -14.95
N VAL A 280 8.40 -11.52 -13.83
CA VAL A 280 7.52 -10.99 -12.76
C VAL A 280 8.04 -9.64 -12.26
N PHE A 281 7.11 -8.74 -11.95
CA PHE A 281 7.38 -7.48 -11.26
C PHE A 281 6.98 -7.58 -9.79
N ASN A 282 7.89 -7.23 -8.88
CA ASN A 282 7.66 -7.31 -7.44
C ASN A 282 7.75 -5.91 -6.79
N LEU A 283 6.62 -5.39 -6.35
CA LEU A 283 6.48 -4.11 -5.68
C LEU A 283 6.54 -4.26 -4.15
N GLN A 284 7.49 -3.61 -3.50
CA GLN A 284 7.54 -3.42 -2.05
C GLN A 284 6.79 -2.14 -1.68
N HIS A 285 5.61 -2.27 -1.06
CA HIS A 285 4.74 -1.15 -0.74
C HIS A 285 4.76 -0.77 0.75
N GLU A 286 5.02 0.51 1.02
CA GLU A 286 4.92 1.13 2.33
C GLU A 286 4.38 2.56 2.19
N PHE A 287 3.54 3.00 3.14
CA PHE A 287 3.01 4.36 3.11
C PHE A 287 4.12 5.38 3.34
N GLY A 288 4.15 6.42 2.52
CA GLY A 288 5.20 7.45 2.53
C GLY A 288 6.38 7.14 1.61
N LEU A 289 6.43 5.96 0.99
CA LEU A 289 7.47 5.61 0.01
C LEU A 289 7.19 6.15 -1.39
N PHE A 290 5.93 6.14 -1.82
CA PHE A 290 5.53 6.55 -3.16
C PHE A 290 4.84 7.92 -3.15
N GLY A 291 4.85 8.59 -4.29
CA GLY A 291 4.32 9.93 -4.51
C GLY A 291 2.81 9.97 -4.69
N GLY A 292 2.27 11.18 -4.59
CA GLY A 292 0.83 11.42 -4.56
C GLY A 292 0.21 11.09 -3.20
N MET A 293 -1.09 11.32 -3.05
CA MET A 293 -1.76 11.11 -1.77
C MET A 293 -1.87 9.59 -1.51
N TYR A 294 -1.34 9.15 -0.35
CA TYR A 294 -1.21 7.72 0.00
C TYR A 294 -0.50 6.83 -1.04
N GLY A 295 0.36 7.41 -1.91
CA GLY A 295 1.06 6.63 -2.93
C GLY A 295 0.24 6.34 -4.20
N GLU A 296 -0.82 7.11 -4.49
CA GLU A 296 -1.70 6.89 -5.66
C GLU A 296 -0.96 6.80 -7.01
N TYR A 297 0.28 7.31 -7.13
CA TYR A 297 1.09 7.16 -8.35
C TYR A 297 1.41 5.70 -8.66
N VAL A 298 1.46 4.84 -7.64
CA VAL A 298 1.60 3.39 -7.81
C VAL A 298 0.47 2.81 -8.65
N ILE A 299 -0.76 3.33 -8.54
CA ILE A 299 -1.90 2.83 -9.33
C ILE A 299 -1.63 3.01 -10.82
N LYS A 300 -1.08 4.17 -11.20
CA LYS A 300 -0.74 4.48 -12.61
C LYS A 300 0.38 3.57 -13.11
N LEU A 301 1.41 3.35 -12.29
CA LEU A 301 2.47 2.38 -12.59
C LEU A 301 1.89 0.97 -12.79
N LEU A 302 1.13 0.46 -11.82
CA LEU A 302 0.60 -0.89 -11.89
C LEU A 302 -0.35 -1.07 -13.08
N ALA A 303 -1.12 -0.04 -13.44
CA ALA A 303 -1.99 -0.07 -14.61
C ALA A 303 -1.24 -0.12 -15.95
N SER A 304 0.04 0.28 -16.00
CA SER A 304 0.86 0.18 -17.22
C SER A 304 1.65 -1.13 -17.31
N ILE A 305 1.74 -1.92 -16.23
CA ILE A 305 2.48 -3.18 -16.21
C ILE A 305 1.69 -4.28 -16.94
N ARG A 306 2.37 -4.95 -17.88
CA ARG A 306 1.84 -6.05 -18.71
C ARG A 306 2.18 -7.45 -18.18
N LYS A 307 3.02 -7.49 -17.14
CA LYS A 307 3.57 -8.71 -16.56
C LYS A 307 2.90 -9.03 -15.23
N PRO A 308 2.93 -10.29 -14.76
CA PRO A 308 2.44 -10.60 -13.42
C PRO A 308 3.06 -9.71 -12.35
N VAL A 309 2.21 -9.19 -11.46
CA VAL A 309 2.61 -8.28 -10.37
C VAL A 309 2.44 -8.98 -9.03
N ILE A 310 3.52 -9.06 -8.27
CA ILE A 310 3.50 -9.35 -6.84
C ILE A 310 3.60 -8.03 -6.09
N THR A 311 2.71 -7.77 -5.13
CA THR A 311 2.82 -6.60 -4.25
C THR A 311 2.93 -7.03 -2.80
N THR A 312 4.04 -6.69 -2.15
CA THR A 312 4.29 -6.96 -0.74
C THR A 312 3.90 -5.74 0.08
N LEU A 313 2.93 -5.87 1.00
CA LEU A 313 2.44 -4.77 1.83
C LEU A 313 3.14 -4.79 3.21
N HIS A 314 3.99 -3.80 3.47
CA HIS A 314 4.70 -3.64 4.75
C HIS A 314 3.89 -2.92 5.81
N THR A 315 2.87 -2.17 5.41
CA THR A 315 1.93 -1.50 6.31
C THR A 315 0.51 -1.67 5.78
N ILE A 316 -0.42 -2.01 6.68
CA ILE A 316 -1.85 -2.09 6.41
C ILE A 316 -2.56 -1.32 7.53
N ILE A 317 -3.39 -0.33 7.16
CA ILE A 317 -4.04 0.55 8.15
C ILE A 317 -5.41 -0.02 8.49
N SER A 318 -5.71 -0.25 9.76
CA SER A 318 -6.97 -0.91 10.13
C SER A 318 -8.21 -0.01 10.00
N LYS A 319 -8.02 1.31 10.07
CA LYS A 319 -9.09 2.31 9.97
C LYS A 319 -8.77 3.31 8.85
N PRO A 320 -8.79 2.88 7.57
CA PRO A 320 -8.49 3.77 6.47
C PRO A 320 -9.61 4.77 6.23
N ASN A 321 -9.27 5.98 5.79
CA ASN A 321 -10.27 6.86 5.19
C ASN A 321 -10.65 6.36 3.79
N SER A 322 -11.71 6.94 3.20
CA SER A 322 -12.24 6.52 1.91
C SER A 322 -11.21 6.57 0.78
N PHE A 323 -10.29 7.53 0.80
CA PHE A 323 -9.29 7.69 -0.25
C PHE A 323 -8.19 6.63 -0.14
N LEU A 324 -7.62 6.42 1.06
CA LEU A 324 -6.65 5.36 1.31
C LEU A 324 -7.23 3.97 1.00
N MET A 325 -8.48 3.74 1.42
CA MET A 325 -9.22 2.52 1.09
C MET A 325 -9.25 2.27 -0.41
N SER A 326 -9.58 3.30 -1.20
CA SER A 326 -9.62 3.22 -2.67
C SER A 326 -8.24 2.91 -3.26
N VAL A 327 -7.18 3.57 -2.76
CA VAL A 327 -5.81 3.35 -3.23
C VAL A 327 -5.36 1.92 -2.96
N MET A 328 -5.49 1.44 -1.72
CA MET A 328 -5.09 0.08 -1.34
C MET A 328 -5.88 -0.99 -2.11
N ARG A 329 -7.19 -0.81 -2.28
CA ARG A 329 -8.02 -1.70 -3.08
C ARG A 329 -7.58 -1.75 -4.55
N SER A 330 -7.24 -0.60 -5.12
CA SER A 330 -6.77 -0.53 -6.51
C SER A 330 -5.44 -1.25 -6.68
N ILE A 331 -4.50 -1.05 -5.75
CA ILE A 331 -3.22 -1.78 -5.72
C ILE A 331 -3.51 -3.29 -5.68
N CYS A 332 -4.29 -3.77 -4.70
CA CYS A 332 -4.59 -5.20 -4.56
C CYS A 332 -5.35 -5.79 -5.76
N ALA A 333 -6.22 -5.01 -6.39
CA ALA A 333 -6.99 -5.45 -7.56
C ALA A 333 -6.08 -5.66 -8.78
N THR A 334 -5.12 -4.77 -9.00
CA THR A 334 -4.17 -4.85 -10.11
C THR A 334 -3.05 -5.87 -9.87
N SER A 335 -2.72 -6.17 -8.62
CA SER A 335 -1.75 -7.24 -8.30
C SER A 335 -2.30 -8.62 -8.69
N SER A 336 -1.42 -9.44 -9.30
CA SER A 336 -1.66 -10.87 -9.54
C SER A 336 -1.59 -11.66 -8.22
N ARG A 337 -0.67 -11.27 -7.33
CA ARG A 337 -0.60 -11.77 -5.95
C ARG A 337 -0.29 -10.62 -4.98
N VAL A 338 -0.93 -10.63 -3.82
CA VAL A 338 -0.63 -9.71 -2.71
C VAL A 338 0.03 -10.50 -1.58
N VAL A 339 1.23 -10.08 -1.18
CA VAL A 339 1.98 -10.69 -0.08
C VAL A 339 1.82 -9.83 1.17
N VAL A 340 1.49 -10.46 2.29
CA VAL A 340 1.46 -9.86 3.62
C VAL A 340 2.35 -10.63 4.58
N LEU A 341 2.88 -9.95 5.60
CA LEU A 341 3.91 -10.52 6.48
C LEU A 341 3.36 -11.22 7.73
N SER A 342 2.03 -11.29 7.88
CA SER A 342 1.36 -11.92 9.01
C SER A 342 -0.04 -12.39 8.66
N ASN A 343 -0.57 -13.36 9.42
CA ASN A 343 -1.96 -13.78 9.31
C ASN A 343 -2.91 -12.66 9.74
N GLY A 344 -2.53 -11.85 10.73
CA GLY A 344 -3.28 -10.65 11.11
C GLY A 344 -3.44 -9.68 9.93
N GLY A 345 -2.38 -9.46 9.15
CA GLY A 345 -2.43 -8.63 7.94
C GLY A 345 -3.33 -9.22 6.86
N ARG A 346 -3.31 -10.55 6.67
CA ARG A 346 -4.22 -11.25 5.75
C ARG A 346 -5.67 -11.01 6.13
N GLN A 347 -6.00 -11.26 7.40
CA GLN A 347 -7.37 -11.10 7.90
C GLN A 347 -7.83 -9.64 7.74
N LEU A 348 -6.94 -8.69 8.00
CA LEU A 348 -7.24 -7.27 7.83
C LEU A 348 -7.55 -6.91 6.36
N LEU A 349 -6.81 -7.43 5.38
CA LEU A 349 -7.11 -7.21 3.97
C LEU A 349 -8.48 -7.78 3.55
N ILE A 350 -8.85 -8.94 4.09
CA ILE A 350 -10.13 -9.57 3.80
C ILE A 350 -11.26 -8.74 4.42
N ASP A 351 -11.19 -8.48 5.72
CA ASP A 351 -12.32 -7.91 6.48
C ASP A 351 -12.52 -6.42 6.19
N VAL A 352 -11.43 -5.65 6.09
CA VAL A 352 -11.50 -4.18 5.94
C VAL A 352 -11.46 -3.78 4.48
N TYR A 353 -10.62 -4.43 3.68
CA TYR A 353 -10.42 -4.05 2.27
C TYR A 353 -11.19 -4.94 1.28
N GLY A 354 -11.79 -6.07 1.71
CA GLY A 354 -12.54 -6.96 0.82
C GLY A 354 -11.68 -7.56 -0.29
N VAL A 355 -10.39 -7.81 -0.03
CA VAL A 355 -9.49 -8.44 -0.99
C VAL A 355 -9.79 -9.94 -1.03
N ASP A 356 -9.85 -10.53 -2.24
CA ASP A 356 -10.05 -11.97 -2.42
C ASP A 356 -8.92 -12.75 -1.73
N GLU A 357 -9.31 -13.65 -0.82
CA GLU A 357 -8.41 -14.50 -0.06
C GLU A 357 -7.44 -15.29 -0.97
N LYS A 358 -7.88 -15.69 -2.17
CA LYS A 358 -7.05 -16.45 -3.12
C LYS A 358 -5.88 -15.64 -3.68
N LYS A 359 -5.99 -14.32 -3.69
CA LYS A 359 -4.91 -13.42 -4.10
C LYS A 359 -3.87 -13.19 -3.00
N ILE A 360 -4.19 -13.51 -1.74
CA ILE A 360 -3.34 -13.17 -0.60
C ILE A 360 -2.44 -14.35 -0.24
N SER A 361 -1.13 -14.11 -0.24
CA SER A 361 -0.13 -15.04 0.29
C SER A 361 0.51 -14.48 1.56
N VAL A 362 0.68 -15.32 2.58
CA VAL A 362 1.38 -14.93 3.81
C VAL A 362 2.82 -15.40 3.73
N ILE A 363 3.74 -14.46 3.51
CA ILE A 363 5.19 -14.70 3.59
C ILE A 363 5.74 -13.81 4.71
N ARG A 364 6.15 -14.46 5.81
CA ARG A 364 6.67 -13.76 7.00
C ARG A 364 7.93 -12.96 6.66
N HIS A 365 8.20 -11.97 7.51
CA HIS A 365 9.46 -11.24 7.47
C HIS A 365 10.65 -12.20 7.61
N GLY A 366 11.69 -11.99 6.80
CA GLY A 366 12.89 -12.80 6.82
C GLY A 366 13.83 -12.47 7.97
N VAL A 367 14.67 -13.43 8.36
CA VAL A 367 15.68 -13.28 9.41
C VAL A 367 16.99 -13.95 8.97
N PRO A 368 18.15 -13.54 9.50
CA PRO A 368 19.40 -14.22 9.17
C PRO A 368 19.40 -15.66 9.66
N ASP A 369 20.12 -16.51 8.94
CA ASP A 369 20.38 -17.88 9.37
C ASP A 369 21.47 -17.91 10.46
N SER A 370 21.05 -17.65 11.69
CA SER A 370 21.93 -17.71 12.86
C SER A 370 21.87 -19.07 13.57
N LYS A 371 23.02 -19.50 14.10
CA LYS A 371 23.09 -20.69 14.96
C LYS A 371 22.48 -20.39 16.33
N PHE A 372 21.71 -21.33 16.86
CA PHE A 372 21.25 -21.23 18.24
C PHE A 372 22.44 -21.29 19.20
N SER A 373 22.62 -20.26 20.02
CA SER A 373 23.66 -20.26 21.06
C SER A 373 23.07 -20.64 22.41
N HIS A 374 23.62 -21.69 23.04
CA HIS A 374 23.26 -22.07 24.40
C HIS A 374 23.86 -21.14 25.46
N SER A 375 25.02 -20.55 25.17
CA SER A 375 25.71 -19.61 26.06
C SER A 375 25.76 -18.20 25.47
N LEU A 376 25.52 -17.20 26.31
CA LEU A 376 25.66 -15.79 25.94
C LEU A 376 27.02 -15.22 26.39
N ALA A 377 27.79 -15.99 27.17
CA ALA A 377 29.04 -15.58 27.81
C ALA A 377 30.05 -15.03 26.80
N ASP A 378 30.39 -15.81 25.78
CA ASP A 378 31.37 -15.42 24.77
C ASP A 378 30.94 -14.15 24.02
N ALA A 379 29.65 -14.04 23.68
CA ALA A 379 29.10 -12.85 23.03
C ALA A 379 29.20 -11.61 23.93
N LYS A 380 28.88 -11.74 25.23
CA LYS A 380 29.00 -10.66 26.22
C LYS A 380 30.45 -10.19 26.36
N VAL A 381 31.38 -11.12 26.55
CA VAL A 381 32.82 -10.81 26.69
C VAL A 381 33.36 -10.16 25.43
N SER A 382 32.98 -10.65 24.25
CA SER A 382 33.44 -10.07 22.96
C SER A 382 33.00 -8.60 22.77
N LEU A 383 31.90 -8.19 23.41
CA LEU A 383 31.39 -6.83 23.41
C LEU A 383 31.81 -6.01 24.65
N GLY A 384 32.71 -6.53 25.47
CA GLY A 384 33.23 -5.85 26.66
C GLY A 384 32.27 -5.82 27.86
N PHE A 385 31.27 -6.70 27.89
CA PHE A 385 30.41 -6.91 29.05
C PHE A 385 30.96 -8.00 29.96
N GLU A 386 30.63 -7.92 31.26
CA GLU A 386 30.89 -9.03 32.19
C GLU A 386 30.09 -10.28 31.76
N GLU A 387 30.68 -11.45 31.90
CA GLU A 387 30.13 -12.73 31.41
C GLU A 387 28.68 -12.98 31.84
N ASN A 388 28.38 -12.66 33.10
CA ASN A 388 27.10 -12.97 33.74
C ASN A 388 26.23 -11.73 33.99
N ILE A 389 26.54 -10.57 33.39
CA ILE A 389 25.72 -9.36 33.58
C ILE A 389 24.32 -9.59 33.00
N PRO A 390 23.23 -9.37 33.75
CA PRO A 390 21.88 -9.48 33.21
C PRO A 390 21.65 -8.38 32.16
N THR A 391 21.40 -8.74 30.90
CA THR A 391 21.23 -7.75 29.82
C THR A 391 19.84 -7.83 29.19
N MET A 392 19.18 -6.68 29.07
CA MET A 392 17.97 -6.51 28.28
C MET A 392 18.18 -5.48 27.17
N ALA A 393 17.44 -5.57 26.06
CA ALA A 393 17.60 -4.61 24.97
C ALA A 393 16.31 -4.30 24.20
N THR A 394 16.22 -3.07 23.72
CA THR A 394 15.32 -2.66 22.63
C THR A 394 16.20 -2.21 21.47
N PHE A 395 15.85 -2.59 20.24
CA PHE A 395 16.67 -2.25 19.08
C PHE A 395 15.89 -1.82 17.83
N GLY A 396 16.64 -1.26 16.88
CA GLY A 396 16.18 -0.73 15.60
C GLY A 396 16.09 0.79 15.61
N LEU A 397 15.56 1.36 14.51
CA LEU A 397 15.42 2.81 14.39
C LEU A 397 14.54 3.40 15.50
N LEU A 398 15.01 4.43 16.19
CA LEU A 398 14.33 5.06 17.32
C LEU A 398 13.25 6.02 16.82
N HIS A 399 12.05 5.84 17.35
CA HIS A 399 10.89 6.73 17.21
C HIS A 399 9.97 6.52 18.40
N ARG A 400 9.06 7.47 18.66
CA ARG A 400 8.23 7.50 19.86
C ARG A 400 7.35 6.25 20.03
N ASP A 401 6.89 5.63 18.93
CA ASP A 401 6.05 4.42 19.02
C ASP A 401 6.82 3.18 19.50
N LYS A 402 8.16 3.20 19.52
CA LYS A 402 8.96 2.17 20.21
C LYS A 402 8.69 2.15 21.71
N TYR A 403 8.16 3.25 22.26
CA TYR A 403 7.66 3.38 23.62
C TYR A 403 8.65 2.93 24.71
N ILE A 404 9.89 3.40 24.60
CA ILE A 404 10.99 3.09 25.52
C ILE A 404 10.73 3.59 26.95
N GLN A 405 9.81 4.54 27.13
CA GLN A 405 9.36 5.04 28.43
C GLN A 405 8.85 3.91 29.34
N LEU A 406 8.12 2.93 28.79
CA LEU A 406 7.57 1.82 29.57
C LEU A 406 8.67 0.92 30.19
N PRO A 407 9.66 0.42 29.42
CA PRO A 407 10.83 -0.23 29.99
C PRO A 407 11.59 0.60 31.03
N LEU A 408 11.74 1.91 30.83
CA LEU A 408 12.44 2.77 31.80
C LEU A 408 11.66 2.86 33.13
N GLN A 409 10.34 2.97 33.07
CA GLN A 409 9.48 2.92 34.26
C GLN A 409 9.60 1.58 34.98
N ALA A 410 9.51 0.47 34.24
CA ALA A 410 9.66 -0.88 34.79
C ALA A 410 11.06 -1.10 35.41
N LEU A 411 12.10 -0.55 34.79
CA LEU A 411 13.49 -0.73 35.21
C LEU A 411 13.74 -0.21 36.63
N GLN A 412 13.03 0.83 37.10
CA GLN A 412 13.11 1.31 38.48
C GLN A 412 12.81 0.22 39.53
N THR A 413 11.89 -0.70 39.21
CA THR A 413 11.58 -1.83 40.08
C THR A 413 12.57 -2.97 39.86
N VAL A 414 12.96 -3.23 38.61
CA VAL A 414 13.92 -4.30 38.28
C VAL A 414 15.27 -4.07 38.97
N VAL A 415 15.82 -2.85 38.98
CA VAL A 415 17.12 -2.55 39.62
C VAL A 415 17.13 -2.79 41.13
N LYS A 416 15.97 -2.76 41.80
CA LYS A 416 15.88 -3.11 43.23
C LYS A 416 16.09 -4.60 43.48
N SER A 417 15.69 -5.44 42.53
CA SER A 417 15.87 -6.91 42.60
C SER A 417 17.15 -7.39 41.91
N ILE A 418 17.62 -6.68 40.87
CA ILE A 418 18.76 -7.04 40.03
C ILE A 418 19.62 -5.79 39.82
N PRO A 419 20.44 -5.37 40.81
CA PRO A 419 21.09 -4.06 40.81
C PRO A 419 22.04 -3.80 39.62
N ASN A 420 22.66 -4.85 39.08
CA ASN A 420 23.61 -4.77 37.97
C ASN A 420 22.99 -5.01 36.59
N VAL A 421 21.65 -5.06 36.47
CA VAL A 421 20.99 -5.21 35.16
C VAL A 421 21.37 -4.06 34.22
N MET A 422 21.60 -4.39 32.95
CA MET A 422 21.94 -3.45 31.89
C MET A 422 20.84 -3.44 30.83
N TYR A 423 20.31 -2.26 30.52
CA TYR A 423 19.35 -2.02 29.45
C TYR A 423 20.04 -1.32 28.29
N LEU A 424 20.10 -1.99 27.15
CA LEU A 424 20.68 -1.47 25.92
C LEU A 424 19.59 -0.89 25.02
N ILE A 425 19.75 0.37 24.63
CA ILE A 425 18.94 1.00 23.59
C ILE A 425 19.80 1.06 22.33
N ILE A 426 19.52 0.18 21.37
CA ILE A 426 20.41 -0.07 20.23
C ILE A 426 19.81 0.45 18.93
N GLY A 427 20.46 1.43 18.32
CA GLY A 427 20.01 2.01 17.05
C GLY A 427 20.06 3.53 17.05
N GLN A 428 19.86 4.11 15.87
CA GLN A 428 19.83 5.56 15.68
C GLN A 428 18.38 6.07 15.55
N THR A 429 18.17 7.36 15.74
CA THR A 429 16.91 8.02 15.39
C THR A 429 16.53 7.72 13.94
N HIS A 430 15.26 7.37 13.72
CA HIS A 430 14.74 7.10 12.37
C HIS A 430 15.01 8.31 11.46
N PRO A 431 15.55 8.15 10.23
CA PRO A 431 15.95 9.29 9.39
C PRO A 431 14.84 10.32 9.15
N LEU A 432 13.61 9.87 8.90
CA LEU A 432 12.45 10.77 8.75
C LEU A 432 12.10 11.51 10.05
N VAL A 433 12.26 10.87 11.21
CA VAL A 433 12.06 11.50 12.53
C VAL A 433 13.18 12.49 12.81
N GLN A 434 14.42 12.18 12.43
CA GLN A 434 15.56 13.09 12.54
C GLN A 434 15.30 14.39 11.77
N VAL A 435 14.69 14.30 10.58
CA VAL A 435 14.33 15.47 9.77
C VAL A 435 13.22 16.31 10.41
N SER A 436 12.18 15.67 10.97
CA SER A 436 11.02 16.39 11.52
C SER A 436 11.19 16.86 12.96
N GLU A 437 11.87 16.08 13.80
CA GLU A 437 11.94 16.25 15.26
C GLU A 437 13.37 16.30 15.80
N GLY A 438 14.39 16.09 14.96
CA GLY A 438 15.77 15.94 15.40
C GLY A 438 15.93 14.79 16.42
N ASN A 439 16.84 14.97 17.38
CA ASN A 439 17.07 14.02 18.47
C ASN A 439 16.18 14.28 19.70
N SER A 440 15.04 14.98 19.55
CA SER A 440 14.18 15.35 20.69
C SER A 440 13.74 14.15 21.52
N TYR A 441 13.45 13.02 20.88
CA TYR A 441 13.07 11.80 21.59
C TYR A 441 14.23 11.20 22.38
N VAL A 442 15.45 11.20 21.84
CA VAL A 442 16.64 10.73 22.56
C VAL A 442 16.89 11.61 23.79
N HIS A 443 16.83 12.93 23.65
CA HIS A 443 16.99 13.85 24.78
C HIS A 443 15.92 13.66 25.87
N GLU A 444 14.67 13.38 25.49
CA GLU A 444 13.62 13.03 26.44
C GLU A 444 13.96 11.75 27.22
N LEU A 445 14.46 10.72 26.53
CA LEU A 445 14.86 9.48 27.16
C LEU A 445 16.06 9.69 28.11
N GLU A 446 17.07 10.46 27.72
CA GLU A 446 18.22 10.80 28.57
C GLU A 446 17.80 11.57 29.83
N HIS A 447 16.87 12.52 29.69
CA HIS A 447 16.28 13.24 30.82
C HIS A 447 15.56 12.27 31.76
N ASN A 448 14.71 11.39 31.22
CA ASN A 448 14.00 10.40 32.00
C ASN A 448 14.95 9.44 32.73
N ILE A 449 15.99 8.94 32.06
CA ILE A 449 17.01 8.07 32.66
C ILE A 449 17.68 8.75 33.87
N THR A 450 18.03 10.03 33.72
CA THR A 450 18.64 10.81 34.79
C THR A 450 17.67 11.06 35.94
N ALA A 451 16.44 11.48 35.64
CA ALA A 451 15.40 11.73 36.64
C ALA A 451 15.03 10.48 37.45
N LEU A 452 15.09 9.30 36.82
CA LEU A 452 14.82 8.01 37.45
C LEU A 452 16.04 7.40 38.14
N GLY A 453 17.23 8.03 38.07
CA GLY A 453 18.45 7.52 38.68
C GLY A 453 19.03 6.27 38.00
N LEU A 454 18.73 6.06 36.71
CA LEU A 454 19.05 4.83 35.95
C LEU A 454 20.31 4.93 35.09
N THR A 455 21.11 5.99 35.24
CA THR A 455 22.28 6.28 34.38
C THR A 455 23.33 5.17 34.38
N LYS A 456 23.43 4.36 35.43
CA LYS A 456 24.35 3.20 35.51
C LYS A 456 23.79 1.93 34.87
N ASN A 457 22.48 1.88 34.62
CA ASN A 457 21.75 0.71 34.17
C ASN A 457 21.27 0.82 32.73
N VAL A 458 21.41 1.98 32.07
CA VAL A 458 20.97 2.20 30.69
C VAL A 458 22.13 2.66 29.83
N ARG A 459 22.27 2.08 28.63
CA ARG A 459 23.31 2.44 27.66
C ARG A 459 22.70 2.60 26.27
N PHE A 460 22.91 3.78 25.67
CA PHE A 460 22.63 3.99 24.25
C PHE A 460 23.78 3.46 23.41
N ILE A 461 23.44 2.70 22.37
CA ILE A 461 24.34 2.29 21.31
C ILE A 461 23.83 2.97 20.03
N ASP A 462 24.19 4.24 19.85
CA ASP A 462 23.76 5.08 18.72
C ASP A 462 24.52 4.72 17.44
N LYS A 463 24.17 3.56 16.87
CA LYS A 463 24.78 3.04 15.65
C LYS A 463 23.74 2.35 14.78
N TYR A 464 23.79 2.64 13.48
CA TYR A 464 23.08 1.84 12.47
C TYR A 464 23.92 0.58 12.23
N MET A 465 23.48 -0.53 12.79
CA MET A 465 24.21 -1.81 12.74
C MET A 465 23.94 -2.54 11.44
N ASN A 466 24.97 -3.22 10.93
CA ASN A 466 24.77 -4.28 9.95
C ASN A 466 24.31 -5.59 10.64
N ASP A 467 24.01 -6.59 9.84
CA ASP A 467 23.47 -7.87 10.29
C ASP A 467 24.40 -8.62 11.25
N ASP A 468 25.71 -8.64 10.98
CA ASP A 468 26.71 -9.30 11.84
C ASP A 468 26.81 -8.62 13.21
N GLU A 469 26.87 -7.28 13.21
CA GLU A 469 26.92 -6.48 14.42
C GLU A 469 25.66 -6.66 15.25
N LEU A 470 24.48 -6.58 14.62
CA LEU A 470 23.21 -6.79 15.31
C LEU A 470 23.10 -8.21 15.85
N THR A 471 23.54 -9.21 15.09
CA THR A 471 23.59 -10.61 15.54
C THR A 471 24.49 -10.77 16.77
N ALA A 472 25.66 -10.13 16.79
CA ALA A 472 26.56 -10.15 17.94
C ALA A 472 25.92 -9.52 19.18
N TYR A 473 25.31 -8.33 19.04
CA TYR A 473 24.61 -7.66 20.14
C TYR A 473 23.43 -8.47 20.66
N LEU A 474 22.58 -8.99 19.76
CA LEU A 474 21.49 -9.87 20.16
C LEU A 474 22.06 -11.09 20.88
N GLY A 475 23.14 -11.69 20.37
CA GLY A 475 23.91 -12.75 21.00
C GLY A 475 24.26 -12.49 22.47
N ALA A 476 24.54 -11.25 22.85
CA ALA A 476 24.87 -10.85 24.22
C ALA A 476 23.68 -10.43 25.11
N VAL A 477 22.46 -10.40 24.56
CA VAL A 477 21.24 -9.99 25.27
C VAL A 477 20.45 -11.20 25.78
N ASP A 478 20.05 -11.17 27.05
CA ASP A 478 19.21 -12.20 27.68
C ASP A 478 17.73 -12.04 27.32
N ILE A 479 17.21 -10.80 27.36
CA ILE A 479 15.79 -10.48 27.13
C ILE A 479 15.67 -9.32 26.13
N VAL A 480 14.89 -9.51 25.06
CA VAL A 480 14.53 -8.44 24.13
C VAL A 480 13.17 -7.87 24.50
N LEU A 481 13.06 -6.54 24.49
CA LEU A 481 11.82 -5.80 24.73
C LEU A 481 11.32 -5.18 23.43
N THR A 482 10.03 -5.33 23.15
CA THR A 482 9.34 -4.65 22.03
C THR A 482 8.03 -4.02 22.51
N PRO A 483 8.10 -2.94 23.31
CA PRO A 483 6.97 -2.45 24.10
C PRO A 483 6.06 -1.50 23.30
N TYR A 484 5.89 -1.73 22.00
CA TYR A 484 5.32 -0.73 21.09
C TYR A 484 3.91 -0.30 21.48
N ASN A 485 3.60 0.99 21.34
CA ASN A 485 2.26 1.51 21.66
C ASN A 485 1.29 1.45 20.46
N SER A 486 1.79 1.09 19.27
CA SER A 486 0.95 1.01 18.07
C SER A 486 0.07 -0.24 18.06
N VAL A 487 -1.24 -0.03 17.93
CA VAL A 487 -2.22 -1.12 17.75
C VAL A 487 -2.29 -1.64 16.30
N ASP A 488 -1.76 -0.88 15.34
CA ASP A 488 -1.76 -1.20 13.91
C ASP A 488 -0.43 -1.82 13.43
N GLN A 489 0.36 -2.37 14.35
CA GLN A 489 1.61 -3.05 14.00
C GLN A 489 1.35 -4.50 13.56
N TYR A 490 1.20 -4.72 12.25
CA TYR A 490 0.99 -6.05 11.66
C TYR A 490 2.27 -6.76 11.21
N VAL A 491 3.42 -6.09 11.30
CA VAL A 491 4.76 -6.66 11.08
C VAL A 491 5.79 -5.90 11.92
N SER A 492 6.83 -6.54 12.43
CA SER A 492 7.93 -5.86 13.11
C SER A 492 9.24 -6.57 12.81
N GLY A 493 10.14 -5.90 12.09
CA GLY A 493 11.46 -6.46 11.77
C GLY A 493 12.26 -6.79 13.04
N ALA A 494 12.26 -5.90 14.03
CA ALA A 494 12.96 -6.14 15.30
C ALA A 494 12.40 -7.35 16.07
N LEU A 495 11.06 -7.50 16.13
CA LEU A 495 10.47 -8.67 16.76
C LEU A 495 10.79 -9.95 15.97
N SER A 496 10.73 -9.88 14.64
CA SER A 496 11.06 -11.01 13.74
C SER A 496 12.48 -11.49 14.00
N TRP A 497 13.44 -10.57 14.00
CA TRP A 497 14.85 -10.85 14.30
C TRP A 497 15.03 -11.48 15.68
N ALA A 498 14.42 -10.91 16.72
CA ALA A 498 14.55 -11.44 18.08
C ALA A 498 14.04 -12.88 18.18
N VAL A 499 12.92 -13.21 17.54
CA VAL A 499 12.39 -14.57 17.46
C VAL A 499 13.31 -15.47 16.61
N GLY A 500 13.73 -14.97 15.45
CA GLY A 500 14.61 -15.67 14.50
C GLY A 500 15.91 -16.17 15.11
N VAL A 501 16.56 -15.34 15.93
CA VAL A 501 17.81 -15.68 16.61
C VAL A 501 17.59 -16.35 17.98
N GLY A 502 16.35 -16.71 18.32
CA GLY A 502 16.02 -17.50 19.51
C GLY A 502 16.15 -16.74 20.84
N LYS A 503 15.75 -15.46 20.87
CA LYS A 503 15.75 -14.65 22.10
C LYS A 503 14.48 -14.83 22.92
N CYS A 504 14.60 -14.62 24.22
CA CYS A 504 13.44 -14.46 25.07
C CYS A 504 12.89 -13.05 24.85
N VAL A 505 11.66 -12.94 24.37
CA VAL A 505 11.06 -11.65 24.05
C VAL A 505 9.91 -11.34 25.00
N ILE A 506 9.85 -10.10 25.46
CA ILE A 506 8.66 -9.51 26.10
C ILE A 506 8.13 -8.39 25.18
N SER A 507 6.84 -8.40 24.91
CA SER A 507 6.21 -7.43 23.99
C SER A 507 4.88 -6.92 24.55
N THR A 508 4.48 -5.72 24.15
CA THR A 508 3.07 -5.32 24.26
C THR A 508 2.21 -6.13 23.27
N PRO A 509 0.89 -6.26 23.47
CA PRO A 509 0.11 -7.27 22.78
C PRO A 509 -0.46 -6.75 21.45
N TYR A 510 0.39 -6.13 20.61
CA TYR A 510 0.01 -5.73 19.25
C TYR A 510 -0.20 -6.96 18.35
N PRO A 511 -0.97 -6.85 17.24
CA PRO A 511 -1.41 -8.02 16.47
C PRO A 511 -0.27 -8.97 16.06
N TYR A 512 0.84 -8.41 15.57
CA TYR A 512 2.00 -9.22 15.18
C TYR A 512 2.72 -9.87 16.37
N ALA A 513 2.83 -9.19 17.51
CA ALA A 513 3.40 -9.78 18.73
C ALA A 513 2.58 -10.95 19.26
N LYS A 514 1.26 -10.83 19.25
CA LYS A 514 0.36 -11.94 19.61
C LYS A 514 0.60 -13.15 18.71
N GLU A 515 0.69 -12.94 17.40
CA GLU A 515 0.95 -14.04 16.46
C GLU A 515 2.33 -14.68 16.65
N LEU A 516 3.39 -13.86 16.78
CA LEU A 516 4.76 -14.35 16.78
C LEU A 516 5.19 -14.97 18.11
N LEU A 517 4.61 -14.52 19.23
CA LEU A 517 4.99 -14.97 20.58
C LEU A 517 4.06 -16.05 21.16
N ASP A 518 2.97 -16.41 20.46
CA ASP A 518 2.06 -17.48 20.87
C ASP A 518 2.77 -18.85 21.04
N ASN A 519 2.15 -19.87 21.64
CA ASN A 519 2.76 -21.17 21.92
C ASN A 519 4.06 -21.09 22.73
N GLY A 520 4.15 -20.10 23.62
CA GLY A 520 5.29 -19.90 24.51
C GLY A 520 6.59 -19.53 23.78
N ARG A 521 6.50 -18.82 22.66
CA ARG A 521 7.66 -18.25 21.93
C ARG A 521 8.13 -16.91 22.53
N GLY A 522 7.42 -16.40 23.51
CA GLY A 522 7.79 -15.25 24.32
C GLY A 522 6.67 -14.91 25.28
N PHE A 523 6.64 -13.66 25.73
CA PHE A 523 5.71 -13.20 26.74
C PHE A 523 5.09 -11.87 26.34
N LEU A 524 3.85 -11.67 26.76
CA LEU A 524 3.13 -10.42 26.57
C LEU A 524 2.99 -9.68 27.89
N THR A 525 3.15 -8.37 27.85
CA THR A 525 2.80 -7.45 28.93
C THR A 525 1.68 -6.53 28.47
N PRO A 526 0.71 -6.15 29.31
CA PRO A 526 -0.30 -5.16 28.92
C PRO A 526 0.35 -3.82 28.49
N TYR A 527 -0.39 -3.04 27.70
CA TYR A 527 -0.01 -1.66 27.40
C TYR A 527 0.05 -0.84 28.68
N ASP A 528 1.01 0.09 28.77
CA ASP A 528 1.19 1.04 29.87
C ASP A 528 1.31 0.41 31.28
N ASP A 529 1.69 -0.87 31.37
CA ASP A 529 1.80 -1.61 32.64
C ASP A 529 3.27 -1.92 33.01
N ALA A 530 3.91 -0.93 33.63
CA ALA A 530 5.30 -1.03 34.07
C ALA A 530 5.49 -2.06 35.20
N GLU A 531 4.48 -2.25 36.06
CA GLU A 531 4.54 -3.18 37.18
C GLU A 531 4.55 -4.64 36.70
N HIS A 532 3.62 -4.97 35.79
CA HIS A 532 3.58 -6.29 35.17
C HIS A 532 4.86 -6.56 34.35
N LEU A 533 5.33 -5.58 33.57
CA LEU A 533 6.58 -5.71 32.82
C LEU A 533 7.77 -5.97 33.75
N SER A 534 7.89 -5.23 34.85
CA SER A 534 8.98 -5.42 35.82
C SER A 534 8.94 -6.80 36.49
N SER A 535 7.75 -7.27 36.87
CA SER A 535 7.54 -8.59 37.48
C SER A 535 7.94 -9.72 36.53
N LEU A 536 7.58 -9.58 35.25
CA LEU A 536 7.92 -10.54 34.21
C LEU A 536 9.42 -10.56 33.91
N ILE A 537 10.07 -9.40 33.84
CA ILE A 537 11.53 -9.29 33.67
C ILE A 537 12.25 -9.99 34.82
N ILE A 538 11.89 -9.68 36.08
CA ILE A 538 12.49 -10.29 37.28
C ILE A 538 12.32 -11.80 37.24
N LYS A 539 11.10 -12.28 36.96
CA LYS A 539 10.80 -13.71 36.85
C LYS A 539 11.69 -14.41 35.82
N LEU A 540 11.88 -13.81 34.64
CA LEU A 540 12.66 -14.42 33.55
C LEU A 540 14.17 -14.41 33.82
N PHE A 541 14.68 -13.49 34.62
CA PHE A 541 16.06 -13.55 35.10
C PHE A 541 16.24 -14.59 36.23
N GLN A 542 15.22 -14.83 37.05
CA GLN A 542 15.27 -15.82 38.13
C GLN A 542 15.00 -17.26 37.67
N ASP A 543 14.13 -17.45 36.67
CA ASP A 543 13.76 -18.75 36.10
C ASP A 543 14.39 -18.95 34.72
N THR A 544 15.65 -19.40 34.73
CA THR A 544 16.42 -19.69 33.50
C THR A 544 15.78 -20.79 32.67
N LYS A 545 15.08 -21.76 33.29
CA LYS A 545 14.40 -22.85 32.57
C LYS A 545 13.21 -22.32 31.77
N LEU A 546 12.43 -21.41 32.34
CA LEU A 546 11.33 -20.74 31.63
C LEU A 546 11.86 -19.91 30.46
N ARG A 547 12.92 -19.12 30.71
CA ARG A 547 13.58 -18.31 29.69
C ARG A 547 14.12 -19.17 28.54
N ASP A 548 14.84 -20.24 28.82
CA ASP A 548 15.43 -21.11 27.80
C ASP A 548 14.40 -21.95 27.04
N ARG A 549 13.24 -22.23 27.65
CA ARG A 549 12.11 -22.82 26.93
C ARG A 549 11.56 -21.85 25.89
N ALA A 550 11.31 -20.60 26.28
CA ALA A 550 10.81 -19.59 25.35
C ALA A 550 11.80 -19.33 24.19
N ARG A 551 13.09 -19.26 24.51
CA ARG A 551 14.17 -19.13 23.52
C ARG A 551 14.18 -20.25 22.48
N ARG A 552 14.08 -21.51 22.93
CA ARG A 552 14.03 -22.68 22.03
C ARG A 552 12.80 -22.65 21.13
N ASN A 553 11.63 -22.44 21.72
CA ASN A 553 10.39 -22.34 20.95
C ASN A 553 10.45 -21.22 19.89
N ALA A 554 11.01 -20.06 20.26
CA ALA A 554 11.21 -18.94 19.35
C ALA A 554 12.16 -19.30 18.20
N TYR A 555 13.30 -19.93 18.51
CA TYR A 555 14.28 -20.35 17.51
C TYR A 555 13.71 -21.38 16.53
N ASP A 556 13.07 -22.42 17.05
CA ASP A 556 12.49 -23.50 16.24
C ASP A 556 11.43 -22.96 15.27
N PHE A 557 10.61 -22.02 15.72
CA PHE A 557 9.67 -21.31 14.87
C PHE A 557 10.37 -20.41 13.84
N GLY A 558 11.36 -19.65 14.30
CA GLY A 558 12.18 -18.73 13.52
C GLY A 558 12.92 -19.41 12.36
N ARG A 559 13.18 -20.72 12.44
CA ARG A 559 13.76 -21.49 11.32
C ARG A 559 12.95 -21.39 10.04
N ASN A 560 11.62 -21.26 10.12
CA ASN A 560 10.74 -21.11 8.95
C ASN A 560 10.71 -19.68 8.38
N MET A 561 11.44 -18.76 9.01
CA MET A 561 11.53 -17.35 8.66
C MET A 561 12.90 -16.97 8.09
N ILE A 562 13.87 -17.90 8.00
CA ILE A 562 15.19 -17.53 7.50
C ILE A 562 15.13 -17.06 6.05
N TRP A 563 15.99 -16.12 5.68
CA TRP A 563 15.99 -15.52 4.35
C TRP A 563 16.03 -16.54 3.19
N PRO A 564 16.81 -17.64 3.23
CA PRO A 564 16.75 -18.66 2.18
C PRO A 564 15.34 -19.27 1.97
N ILE A 565 14.59 -19.48 3.04
CA ILE A 565 13.21 -19.99 2.96
C ILE A 565 12.27 -18.91 2.42
N ILE A 566 12.46 -17.66 2.84
CA ILE A 566 11.65 -16.54 2.35
C ILE A 566 11.87 -16.31 0.86
N GLY A 567 13.13 -16.28 0.40
CA GLY A 567 13.48 -16.15 -1.00
C GLY A 567 12.90 -17.27 -1.85
N ALA A 568 12.97 -18.52 -1.38
CA ALA A 568 12.34 -19.67 -2.04
C ALA A 568 10.81 -19.54 -2.17
N LYS A 569 10.12 -18.97 -1.18
CA LYS A 569 8.67 -18.72 -1.25
C LYS A 569 8.30 -17.65 -2.28
N PHE A 570 9.13 -16.61 -2.42
CA PHE A 570 8.93 -15.60 -3.47
C PHE A 570 9.18 -16.18 -4.86
N GLU A 571 10.15 -17.08 -5.00
CA GLU A 571 10.39 -17.85 -6.23
C GLU A 571 9.21 -18.75 -6.57
N GLU A 572 8.69 -19.50 -5.60
CA GLU A 572 7.52 -20.37 -5.77
C GLU A 572 6.30 -19.60 -6.29
N ILE A 573 5.97 -18.47 -5.65
CA ILE A 573 4.86 -17.61 -6.12
C ILE A 573 5.13 -17.07 -7.53
N SER A 574 6.37 -16.68 -7.82
CA SER A 574 6.72 -16.15 -9.15
C SER A 574 6.55 -17.21 -10.23
N ARG A 575 7.00 -18.44 -9.95
CA ARG A 575 6.86 -19.59 -10.85
C ARG A 575 5.41 -19.97 -11.07
N ASP A 576 4.59 -19.99 -10.02
CA ASP A 576 3.15 -20.27 -10.11
C ASP A 576 2.45 -19.27 -11.05
N LEU A 577 2.78 -17.98 -10.93
CA LEU A 577 2.19 -16.93 -11.75
C LEU A 577 2.53 -17.07 -13.24
N ILE A 578 3.75 -17.51 -13.56
CA ILE A 578 4.17 -17.71 -14.96
C ILE A 578 3.58 -18.99 -15.53
N SER A 579 3.44 -20.04 -14.72
CA SER A 579 2.84 -21.31 -15.18
C SER A 579 1.33 -21.21 -15.44
N SER A 580 0.67 -20.22 -14.84
CA SER A 580 -0.77 -19.98 -14.94
C SER A 580 -1.14 -18.93 -16.00
N ALA A 581 -0.15 -18.22 -16.56
CA ALA A 581 -0.30 -17.24 -17.63
C ALA A 581 -0.13 -17.91 -19.01
#